data_AF-A0A344TZQ8-F1
#
_entry.id   AF-A0A344TZQ8-F1
#
_cell.length_a   1.000
_cell.length_b   1.000
_cell.length_c   1.000
_cell.angle_alpha   90.00
_cell.angle_beta   90.00
_cell.angle_gamma   90.00
#
_symmetry.space_group_name_H-M   'P 1'
#
loop_
_entity.id
_entity.type
_entity.pdbx_description
1 polymer ?
#
loop_
_entity_poly.entity_id
_entity_poly.type
_entity_poly.pdbx_seq_one_letter_code
_entity_poly.pdbx_strand_id
1 'polypeptide(L)'
;MKELAADGTPVSVTCRVLKLARQPYYRWLEKPVPDTVLEQAYRADALFSAHREDPEFGYRFLADEARGSGAVMADRTAWRICRDNRWWSVFGKKRGRGKKAGPCTTIS
;
A
#
# COMPACT_ATOMS: atom_id res chain seq x y z
N MET A 1 37.30 -8.11 3.41
CA MET A 1 36.44 -7.04 2.87
C MET A 1 36.13 -7.39 1.42
N LYS A 2 34.86 -7.55 1.03
CA LYS A 2 34.50 -7.86 -0.37
C LYS A 2 34.61 -6.56 -1.17
N GLU A 3 35.70 -6.41 -1.92
CA GLU A 3 36.05 -5.19 -2.67
C GLU A 3 35.23 -5.04 -3.96
N LEU A 4 34.54 -6.10 -4.38
CA LEU A 4 33.74 -6.16 -5.62
C LEU A 4 32.25 -6.28 -5.27
N ALA A 5 31.43 -5.48 -5.95
CA ALA A 5 29.99 -5.62 -6.01
C ALA A 5 29.59 -6.88 -6.82
N ALA A 6 28.30 -7.24 -6.81
CA ALA A 6 27.79 -8.43 -7.49
C ALA A 6 28.17 -8.50 -8.98
N ASP A 7 28.22 -7.33 -9.64
CA ASP A 7 28.52 -7.19 -11.07
C ASP A 7 30.03 -7.09 -11.37
N GLY A 8 30.90 -7.45 -10.42
CA GLY A 8 32.37 -7.37 -10.58
C GLY A 8 32.93 -5.94 -10.58
N THR A 9 32.10 -4.94 -10.30
CA THR A 9 32.53 -3.53 -10.18
C THR A 9 33.10 -3.24 -8.79
N PRO A 10 34.23 -2.50 -8.66
CA PRO A 10 34.74 -2.13 -7.35
C PRO A 10 33.72 -1.33 -6.53
N VAL A 11 33.53 -1.68 -5.25
CA VAL A 11 32.57 -1.01 -4.35
C VAL A 11 32.86 0.49 -4.22
N SER A 12 34.11 0.91 -4.38
CA SER A 12 34.50 2.34 -4.43
C SER A 12 33.84 3.09 -5.59
N VAL A 13 33.77 2.47 -6.77
CA VAL A 13 33.14 3.04 -7.96
C VAL A 13 31.64 3.12 -7.74
N THR A 14 31.01 2.04 -7.27
CA THR A 14 29.57 1.99 -6.98
C THR A 14 29.17 3.03 -5.94
N CYS A 15 29.90 3.12 -4.82
CA CYS A 15 29.66 4.12 -3.78
C CYS A 15 29.81 5.56 -4.32
N ARG A 16 30.79 5.80 -5.20
CA ARG A 16 31.00 7.13 -5.81
C ARG A 16 29.87 7.51 -6.76
N VAL A 17 29.40 6.60 -7.60
CA VAL A 17 28.27 6.83 -8.53
C VAL A 17 26.97 7.08 -7.76
N LEU A 18 26.70 6.25 -6.75
CA LEU A 18 25.51 6.39 -5.91
C LEU A 18 25.62 7.53 -4.87
N LYS A 19 26.80 8.16 -4.74
CA LYS A 19 27.10 9.20 -3.74
C LYS A 19 26.81 8.75 -2.30
N LEU A 20 27.15 7.49 -1.99
CA LEU A 20 26.96 6.87 -0.68
C LEU A 20 28.30 6.64 0.02
N ALA A 21 28.31 6.69 1.34
CA ALA A 21 29.45 6.24 2.12
C ALA A 21 29.54 4.69 2.12
N ARG A 22 30.75 4.16 2.29
CA ARG A 22 31.01 2.69 2.26
C ARG A 22 30.29 1.94 3.40
N GLN A 23 30.22 2.52 4.60
CA GLN A 23 29.54 1.92 5.76
C GLN A 23 28.02 1.71 5.55
N PRO A 24 27.22 2.72 5.16
CA PRO A 24 25.79 2.51 4.91
C PRO A 24 25.53 1.58 3.73
N TYR A 25 26.42 1.53 2.72
CA TYR A 25 26.33 0.56 1.63
C TYR A 25 26.42 -0.89 2.13
N TYR A 26 27.42 -1.23 2.96
CA TYR A 26 27.52 -2.59 3.49
C TYR A 26 26.38 -2.93 4.46
N ARG A 27 25.92 -1.97 5.28
CA ARG A 27 24.73 -2.16 6.12
C ARG A 27 23.48 -2.47 5.28
N TRP A 28 23.29 -1.75 4.18
CA TRP A 28 22.20 -2.01 3.25
C TRP A 28 22.36 -3.38 2.57
N LEU A 29 23.57 -3.79 2.22
CA LEU A 29 23.83 -5.09 1.59
C LEU A 29 23.41 -6.28 2.48
N GLU A 30 23.54 -6.15 3.80
CA GLU A 30 23.13 -7.19 4.76
C GLU A 30 21.61 -7.39 4.78
N LYS A 31 20.83 -6.31 4.67
CA LYS A 31 19.37 -6.36 4.63
C LYS A 31 18.80 -5.24 3.74
N PRO A 32 18.77 -5.45 2.41
CA PRO A 32 18.39 -4.40 1.46
C PRO A 32 16.93 -3.99 1.59
N VAL A 33 16.07 -4.95 1.93
CA VAL A 33 14.64 -4.77 2.16
C VAL A 33 14.34 -5.19 3.59
N PRO A 34 13.87 -4.28 4.47
CA PRO A 34 13.47 -4.65 5.81
C PRO A 34 12.17 -5.46 5.78
N ASP A 35 12.01 -6.41 6.71
CA ASP A 35 10.85 -7.31 6.76
C ASP A 35 9.53 -6.54 6.83
N THR A 36 9.51 -5.39 7.49
CA THR A 36 8.33 -4.53 7.58
C THR A 36 7.87 -3.98 6.23
N VAL A 37 8.80 -3.65 5.34
CA VAL A 37 8.50 -3.20 3.97
C VAL A 37 8.01 -4.39 3.15
N LEU A 38 8.64 -5.55 3.32
CA LEU A 38 8.23 -6.78 2.64
C LEU A 38 6.80 -7.21 3.03
N GLU A 39 6.49 -7.20 4.33
CA GLU A 39 5.13 -7.46 4.82
C GLU A 39 4.13 -6.45 4.29
N GLN A 40 4.50 -5.15 4.26
CA GLN A 40 3.61 -4.12 3.74
C GLN A 40 3.33 -4.32 2.24
N ALA A 41 4.35 -4.74 1.48
CA ALA A 41 4.20 -5.08 0.08
C ALA A 41 3.25 -6.27 -0.12
N TYR A 42 3.42 -7.37 0.63
CA TYR A 42 2.52 -8.52 0.55
C TYR A 42 1.07 -8.17 0.93
N ARG A 43 0.86 -7.34 1.96
CA ARG A 43 -0.47 -6.86 2.33
C ARG A 43 -1.09 -6.01 1.22
N ALA A 44 -0.31 -5.15 0.57
CA ALA A 44 -0.79 -4.35 -0.55
C ALA A 44 -1.11 -5.20 -1.78
N ASP A 45 -0.30 -6.22 -2.06
CA ASP A 45 -0.51 -7.15 -3.18
C ASP A 45 -1.77 -8.02 -3.00
N ALA A 46 -2.02 -8.50 -1.77
CA ALA A 46 -3.25 -9.21 -1.45
C ALA A 46 -4.50 -8.33 -1.64
N LEU A 47 -4.45 -7.07 -1.20
CA LEU A 47 -5.54 -6.11 -1.42
C LEU A 47 -5.72 -5.75 -2.90
N PHE A 48 -4.62 -5.64 -3.64
CA PHE A 48 -4.65 -5.40 -5.08
C PHE A 48 -5.30 -6.56 -5.82
N SER A 49 -4.93 -7.80 -5.47
CA SER A 49 -5.48 -9.01 -6.07
C SER A 49 -6.98 -9.12 -5.81
N ALA A 50 -7.41 -8.93 -4.56
CA ALA A 50 -8.82 -8.89 -4.20
C ALA A 50 -9.59 -7.77 -4.93
N HIS A 51 -8.98 -6.59 -5.10
CA HIS A 51 -9.60 -5.47 -5.80
C HIS A 51 -9.68 -5.71 -7.32
N ARG A 52 -8.73 -6.44 -7.90
CA ARG A 52 -8.72 -6.79 -9.32
C ARG A 52 -9.81 -7.81 -9.65
N GLU A 53 -10.04 -8.76 -8.76
CA GLU A 53 -11.09 -9.77 -8.93
C GLU A 53 -12.48 -9.14 -8.81
N ASP A 54 -12.68 -8.24 -7.84
CA ASP A 54 -13.95 -7.56 -7.63
C ASP A 54 -13.78 -6.05 -7.35
N PRO A 55 -13.69 -5.23 -8.41
CA PRO A 55 -13.55 -3.76 -8.28
C PRO A 55 -14.74 -3.08 -7.60
N GLU A 56 -15.84 -3.80 -7.44
CA GLU A 56 -17.09 -3.35 -6.82
C GLU A 56 -17.01 -3.31 -5.29
N PHE A 57 -16.10 -4.05 -4.67
CA PHE A 57 -16.04 -4.14 -3.22
C PHE A 57 -15.33 -2.95 -2.54
N GLY A 58 -15.86 -2.59 -1.37
CA GLY A 58 -15.23 -1.62 -0.47
C GLY A 58 -14.12 -2.25 0.37
N TYR A 59 -13.29 -1.40 0.99
CA TYR A 59 -12.09 -1.82 1.75
C TYR A 59 -12.32 -2.86 2.86
N ARG A 60 -13.54 -2.97 3.41
CA ARG A 60 -13.88 -3.98 4.42
C ARG A 60 -13.91 -5.39 3.84
N PHE A 61 -14.57 -5.56 2.69
CA PHE A 61 -14.60 -6.83 1.97
C PHE A 61 -13.22 -7.21 1.45
N LEU A 62 -12.47 -6.24 0.92
CA LEU A 62 -11.07 -6.47 0.52
C LEU A 62 -10.18 -6.92 1.69
N ALA A 63 -10.43 -6.41 2.91
CA ALA A 63 -9.70 -6.84 4.09
C ALA A 63 -10.06 -8.28 4.51
N ASP A 64 -11.30 -8.71 4.32
CA ASP A 64 -11.73 -10.09 4.59
C ASP A 64 -11.15 -11.07 3.55
N GLU A 65 -11.15 -10.71 2.26
CA GLU A 65 -10.49 -11.48 1.21
C GLU A 65 -8.98 -11.59 1.43
N ALA A 66 -8.33 -10.50 1.82
CA ALA A 66 -6.92 -10.51 2.19
C ALA A 66 -6.64 -11.44 3.39
N ARG A 67 -7.58 -11.56 4.36
CA ARG A 67 -7.47 -12.54 5.45
C ARG A 67 -7.58 -13.97 4.93
N GLY A 68 -8.49 -14.25 3.99
CA GLY A 68 -8.62 -15.55 3.33
C GLY A 68 -7.35 -15.95 2.58
N SER A 69 -6.64 -14.97 2.03
CA SER A 69 -5.35 -15.14 1.34
C SER A 69 -4.13 -15.19 2.28
N GLY A 70 -4.33 -15.20 3.61
CA GLY A 70 -3.26 -15.27 4.61
C GLY A 70 -2.60 -13.91 4.96
N ALA A 71 -3.01 -12.82 4.32
CA ALA A 71 -2.52 -11.47 4.57
C ALA A 71 -3.38 -10.74 5.62
N VAL A 72 -3.34 -11.21 6.87
CA VAL A 72 -4.12 -10.62 7.96
C VAL A 72 -3.63 -9.21 8.29
N MET A 73 -4.57 -8.25 8.32
CA MET A 73 -4.32 -6.89 8.75
C MET A 73 -5.53 -6.24 9.41
N ALA A 74 -5.28 -5.17 10.16
CA ALA A 74 -6.33 -4.32 10.70
C ALA A 74 -7.04 -3.55 9.57
N ASP A 75 -8.35 -3.37 9.69
CA ASP A 75 -9.17 -2.64 8.72
C ASP A 75 -8.63 -1.23 8.43
N ARG A 76 -8.04 -0.57 9.44
CA ARG A 76 -7.40 0.75 9.29
C ARG A 76 -6.18 0.71 8.38
N THR A 77 -5.42 -0.38 8.39
CA THR A 77 -4.27 -0.59 7.50
C THR A 77 -4.75 -0.84 6.08
N ALA A 78 -5.76 -1.69 5.90
CA ALA A 78 -6.37 -1.92 4.59
C ALA A 78 -6.94 -0.62 3.99
N TRP A 79 -7.65 0.17 4.78
CA TRP A 79 -8.16 1.48 4.36
C TRP A 79 -7.05 2.44 3.94
N ARG A 80 -5.96 2.55 4.71
CA ARG A 80 -4.83 3.42 4.37
C ARG A 80 -4.19 3.00 3.05
N ILE A 81 -3.95 1.71 2.85
CA ILE A 81 -3.38 1.17 1.61
C ILE A 81 -4.32 1.45 0.43
N CYS A 82 -5.62 1.18 0.56
CA CYS A 82 -6.58 1.46 -0.52
C CYS A 82 -6.67 2.96 -0.83
N ARG A 83 -6.61 3.83 0.19
CA ARG A 83 -6.62 5.28 0.03
C ARG A 83 -5.38 5.77 -0.72
N ASP A 84 -4.19 5.34 -0.30
CA ASP A 84 -2.92 5.77 -0.87
C ASP A 84 -2.77 5.29 -2.32
N ASN A 85 -3.29 4.10 -2.64
CA ASN A 85 -3.28 3.54 -4.00
C ASN A 85 -4.50 3.95 -4.85
N ARG A 86 -5.43 4.75 -4.31
CA ARG A 86 -6.69 5.16 -4.96
C ARG A 86 -7.56 3.99 -5.43
N TRP A 87 -7.53 2.86 -4.74
CA TRP A 87 -8.41 1.72 -4.97
C TRP A 87 -9.75 1.99 -4.31
N TRP A 88 -10.73 2.40 -5.11
CA TRP A 88 -12.07 2.73 -4.67
C TRP A 88 -13.05 1.76 -5.33
N SER A 89 -14.09 1.39 -4.58
CA SER A 89 -15.23 0.67 -5.16
C SER A 89 -15.79 1.45 -6.35
N VAL A 90 -15.99 0.78 -7.48
CA VAL A 90 -16.60 1.35 -8.69
C VAL A 90 -18.06 1.75 -8.50
N PHE A 91 -18.71 1.30 -7.42
CA PHE A 91 -19.99 1.86 -7.00
C PHE A 91 -19.77 3.28 -6.50
N GLY A 92 -19.92 4.20 -7.45
CA GLY A 92 -19.88 5.63 -7.23
C GLY A 92 -20.74 5.99 -6.03
N LYS A 93 -20.10 6.52 -4.99
CA LYS A 93 -20.76 7.31 -3.97
C LYS A 93 -21.63 8.33 -4.71
N LYS A 94 -22.95 8.11 -4.75
CA LYS A 94 -23.88 9.16 -5.17
C LYS A 94 -23.59 10.31 -4.22
N ARG A 95 -22.92 11.38 -4.69
CA ARG A 95 -22.75 12.62 -3.90
C ARG A 95 -24.16 12.98 -3.46
N GLY A 96 -24.44 12.87 -2.16
CA GLY A 96 -25.78 13.07 -1.64
C GLY A 96 -26.34 14.35 -2.22
N ARG A 97 -27.41 14.24 -3.04
CA ARG A 97 -28.23 15.42 -3.31
C ARG A 97 -28.80 15.77 -1.96
N GLY A 98 -28.29 16.83 -1.33
CA GLY A 98 -28.91 17.42 -0.17
C GLY A 98 -30.36 17.72 -0.55
N LYS A 99 -31.30 16.89 -0.07
CA LYS A 99 -32.70 17.26 -0.10
C LYS A 99 -32.80 18.45 0.84
N LYS A 100 -33.04 19.66 0.30
CA LYS A 100 -33.53 20.76 1.12
C LYS A 100 -34.77 20.23 1.83
N ALA A 101 -34.77 20.26 3.16
CA ALA A 101 -35.98 20.02 3.94
C ALA A 101 -37.04 21.01 3.45
N GLY A 102 -38.18 20.50 2.99
CA GLY A 102 -39.31 21.37 2.64
C GLY A 102 -39.82 22.08 3.90
N PRO A 103 -40.35 23.31 3.79
CA PRO A 103 -40.85 24.04 4.93
C PRO A 103 -42.01 23.29 5.60
N CYS A 104 -41.92 23.13 6.92
CA CYS A 104 -43.01 22.64 7.75
C CYS A 104 -44.13 23.68 7.71
N THR A 105 -45.20 23.40 6.97
CA THR A 105 -46.41 24.23 7.05
C THR A 105 -47.27 23.65 8.15
N THR A 106 -47.32 24.36 9.28
CA THR A 106 -48.27 24.14 10.37
C THR A 106 -49.68 24.28 9.82
N ILE A 107 -50.49 23.22 9.95
CA ILE A 107 -51.92 23.24 9.66
C ILE A 107 -52.61 23.90 10.88
N SER A 108 -53.46 24.89 10.60
CA SER A 108 -54.29 25.63 11.56
C SER A 108 -55.33 24.76 12.25
#